data_AF-A0A3P6V2B3-F1
#
_entry.id   AF-A0A3P6V2B3-F1
#
_cell.length_a   1.000
_cell.length_b   1.000
_cell.length_c   1.000
_cell.angle_alpha   90.00
_cell.angle_beta   90.00
_cell.angle_gamma   90.00
#
_symmetry.space_group_name_H-M   'P 1'
#
loop_
_entity.id
_entity.type
_entity.pdbx_description
1 polymer ?
#
loop_
_entity_poly.entity_id
_entity_poly.type
_entity_poly.pdbx_seq_one_letter_code
_entity_poly.pdbx_strand_id
1 'polypeptide(L)'
;MIVMGVFDDVIPLSLIPIDDKPIDDCHVYSFREAAAKVVVLKELTELSEIARGCSTKAFIELKGAMTVKGHYPTSMLYEWKQYKRIKKSCRMNPILFPANQTYLLLAVEDGGVNLKEYEIVTMRQAYSIVYQLFIATAVAESRLSYEHRSLDIKNIFISSTSWRETIISNIDGLQIEIPAYGVEVKIAPSSFCRMSKGGSSIYFDWTSNDRLFVNGNDFEHIIRQAMRKINRNVWGTFSPASNILWLTYIINFINNRLKQLQVGSEESRTQFFDHFKPFCECANITEWIHDHIDTFMEAEIVGRLQSRRI
;
A
#
# COMPACT_ATOMS: atom_id res chain seq x y z
N MET A 1 -5.28 10.58 -9.70
CA MET A 1 -5.89 9.41 -10.31
C MET A 1 -7.20 9.91 -10.87
N ILE A 2 -7.36 9.82 -12.18
CA ILE A 2 -8.61 10.13 -12.87
C ILE A 2 -9.11 8.77 -13.35
N VAL A 3 -10.27 8.36 -12.85
CA VAL A 3 -10.87 7.09 -13.22
C VAL A 3 -11.64 7.32 -14.52
N MET A 4 -11.26 6.62 -15.59
CA MET A 4 -11.96 6.72 -16.89
C MET A 4 -12.50 5.34 -17.24
N GLY A 5 -13.83 5.23 -17.36
CA GLY A 5 -14.48 3.99 -17.79
C GLY A 5 -14.42 3.84 -19.31
N VAL A 6 -13.94 2.70 -19.79
CA VAL A 6 -14.06 2.29 -21.19
C VAL A 6 -14.48 0.82 -21.18
N PHE A 7 -15.79 0.58 -21.34
CA PHE A 7 -16.49 -0.72 -21.42
C PHE A 7 -16.34 -1.65 -20.20
N ASP A 8 -17.43 -1.80 -19.43
CA ASP A 8 -17.75 -2.72 -18.31
C ASP A 8 -16.72 -2.96 -17.18
N ASP A 9 -15.43 -2.68 -17.40
CA ASP A 9 -14.37 -2.63 -16.42
C ASP A 9 -13.87 -1.18 -16.29
N VAL A 10 -14.01 -0.63 -15.10
CA VAL A 10 -13.50 0.71 -14.78
C VAL A 10 -11.99 0.61 -14.54
N ILE A 11 -11.17 1.19 -15.42
CA ILE A 11 -9.71 1.18 -15.28
C ILE A 11 -9.22 2.56 -14.81
N PRO A 12 -8.70 2.67 -13.57
CA PRO A 12 -8.06 3.90 -13.11
C PRO A 12 -6.87 4.30 -13.98
N LEU A 13 -6.89 5.55 -14.45
CA LEU A 13 -5.78 6.16 -15.17
C LEU A 13 -5.04 7.18 -14.30
N SER A 14 -3.72 7.14 -14.36
CA SER A 14 -2.85 8.14 -13.74
C SER A 14 -1.96 8.78 -14.78
N LEU A 15 -2.18 10.06 -15.05
CA LEU A 15 -1.24 10.91 -15.78
C LEU A 15 -0.28 11.57 -14.79
N ILE A 16 1.02 11.32 -14.98
CA ILE A 16 2.10 11.89 -14.18
C ILE A 16 2.95 12.74 -15.13
N PRO A 17 3.05 14.06 -14.92
CA PRO A 17 3.92 14.91 -15.74
C PRO A 17 5.38 14.47 -15.60
N ILE A 18 6.08 14.43 -16.74
CA ILE A 18 7.52 14.19 -16.82
C ILE A 18 8.20 15.45 -17.33
N ASP A 19 9.09 16.03 -16.54
CA ASP A 19 9.89 17.19 -16.92
C ASP A 19 11.21 17.20 -16.15
N ASP A 20 12.25 17.75 -16.75
CA ASP A 20 13.55 17.91 -16.10
C ASP A 20 13.60 19.20 -15.25
N LYS A 21 12.64 20.10 -15.42
CA LYS A 21 12.51 21.33 -14.64
C LYS A 21 11.24 21.34 -13.78
N PRO A 22 11.32 21.83 -12.54
CA PRO A 22 10.11 22.07 -11.75
C PRO A 22 9.23 23.11 -12.43
N ILE A 23 7.91 22.95 -12.28
CA ILE A 23 6.90 23.87 -12.80
C ILE A 23 6.20 24.50 -11.61
N ASP A 24 6.27 25.83 -11.47
CA ASP A 24 5.59 26.60 -10.41
C ASP A 24 5.87 26.05 -8.99
N ASP A 25 7.15 25.84 -8.67
CA ASP A 25 7.67 25.24 -7.42
C ASP A 25 7.15 23.82 -7.09
N CYS A 26 6.39 23.20 -7.99
CA CYS A 26 5.96 21.81 -7.87
C CYS A 26 7.00 20.86 -8.47
N HIS A 27 7.40 19.85 -7.69
CA HIS A 27 8.24 18.77 -8.17
C HIS A 27 7.51 17.97 -9.26
N VAL A 28 8.14 17.83 -10.41
CA VAL A 28 7.69 17.00 -11.54
C VAL A 28 8.62 15.79 -11.62
N TYR A 29 8.12 14.65 -12.07
CA TYR A 29 8.97 13.46 -12.22
C TYR A 29 9.99 13.70 -13.33
N SER A 30 11.26 13.39 -13.08
CA SER A 30 12.21 13.17 -14.16
C SER A 30 11.87 11.87 -14.91
N PHE A 31 12.42 11.69 -16.12
CA PHE A 31 12.23 10.44 -16.87
C PHE A 31 12.74 9.22 -16.10
N ARG A 32 13.83 9.37 -15.34
CA ARG A 32 14.40 8.31 -14.49
C ARG A 32 13.41 7.88 -13.40
N GLU A 33 12.77 8.83 -12.74
CA GLU A 33 11.78 8.54 -11.70
C GLU A 33 10.52 7.90 -12.27
N ALA A 34 10.09 8.35 -13.45
CA ALA A 34 8.97 7.76 -14.18
C ALA A 34 9.28 6.30 -14.55
N ALA A 35 10.47 6.03 -15.09
CA ALA A 35 10.92 4.67 -15.40
C ALA A 35 11.01 3.80 -14.14
N ALA A 36 11.60 4.32 -13.06
CA ALA A 36 11.67 3.61 -11.77
C ALA A 36 10.28 3.23 -11.25
N LYS A 37 9.29 4.15 -11.36
CA LYS A 37 7.91 3.87 -10.97
C LYS A 37 7.27 2.74 -11.78
N VAL A 38 7.49 2.71 -13.10
CA VAL A 38 7.00 1.62 -13.95
C VAL A 38 7.64 0.29 -13.56
N VAL A 39 8.95 0.27 -13.30
CA VAL A 39 9.66 -0.95 -12.85
C VAL A 39 9.12 -1.42 -11.50
N VAL A 40 8.94 -0.53 -10.51
CA VAL A 40 8.32 -0.87 -9.22
C VAL A 40 6.96 -1.51 -9.39
N LEU A 41 6.07 -0.88 -10.17
CA LEU A 41 4.72 -1.39 -10.41
C LEU A 41 4.75 -2.76 -11.08
N LYS A 42 5.62 -2.95 -12.08
CA LYS A 42 5.78 -4.23 -12.77
C LYS A 42 6.28 -5.33 -11.84
N GLU A 43 7.32 -5.05 -11.05
CA GLU A 43 7.91 -6.03 -10.13
C GLU A 43 6.94 -6.44 -9.01
N LEU A 44 6.14 -5.50 -8.50
CA LEU A 44 5.09 -5.79 -7.52
C LEU A 44 3.92 -6.57 -8.14
N THR A 45 3.59 -6.30 -9.40
CA THR A 45 2.60 -7.09 -10.15
C THR A 45 3.04 -8.54 -10.29
N GLU A 46 4.32 -8.77 -10.61
CA GLU A 46 4.90 -10.13 -10.72
C GLU A 46 4.93 -10.90 -9.38
N LEU A 47 4.58 -10.28 -8.24
CA LEU A 47 4.40 -10.99 -6.97
C LEU A 47 3.16 -11.89 -6.96
N SER A 48 2.19 -11.72 -7.88
CA SER A 48 1.04 -12.61 -8.02
C SER A 48 1.43 -14.04 -8.39
N GLU A 49 2.52 -14.17 -9.14
CA GLU A 49 3.03 -15.45 -9.62
C GLU A 49 3.90 -16.13 -8.58
N ILE A 50 3.77 -17.45 -8.43
CA ILE A 50 4.59 -18.21 -7.49
C ILE A 50 6.04 -18.25 -7.98
N ALA A 51 6.95 -17.64 -7.22
CA ALA A 51 8.38 -17.72 -7.46
C ALA A 51 9.14 -17.79 -6.13
N ARG A 52 10.14 -18.68 -6.05
CA ARG A 52 10.93 -18.93 -4.82
C ARG A 52 10.05 -19.27 -3.61
N GLY A 53 8.92 -19.96 -3.82
CA GLY A 53 7.98 -20.30 -2.76
C GLY A 53 7.12 -19.14 -2.24
N CYS A 54 7.18 -17.96 -2.89
CA CYS A 54 6.51 -16.75 -2.42
C CYS A 54 5.57 -16.16 -3.50
N SER A 55 4.33 -15.82 -3.11
CA SER A 55 3.38 -15.08 -3.96
C SER A 55 2.30 -14.36 -3.16
N THR A 56 1.82 -13.23 -3.68
CA THR A 56 0.67 -12.48 -3.13
C THR A 56 0.02 -11.64 -4.22
N LYS A 57 -1.31 -11.48 -4.16
CA LYS A 57 -2.10 -10.62 -5.08
C LYS A 57 -2.45 -9.26 -4.47
N ALA A 58 -1.91 -8.95 -3.30
CA ALA A 58 -2.30 -7.79 -2.50
C ALA A 58 -1.60 -6.49 -2.90
N PHE A 59 -0.87 -6.44 -4.02
CA PHE A 59 -0.36 -5.20 -4.61
C PHE A 59 -1.18 -4.81 -5.83
N ILE A 60 -1.36 -3.51 -6.05
CA ILE A 60 -2.07 -2.99 -7.22
C ILE A 60 -1.38 -3.44 -8.51
N GLU A 61 -2.16 -4.10 -9.38
CA GLU A 61 -1.65 -4.59 -10.65
C GLU A 61 -1.43 -3.46 -11.67
N LEU A 62 -0.31 -3.50 -12.38
CA LEU A 62 -0.05 -2.66 -13.54
C LEU A 62 -0.68 -3.30 -14.79
N LYS A 63 -1.73 -2.68 -15.31
CA LYS A 63 -2.39 -3.11 -16.56
C LYS A 63 -1.68 -2.57 -17.80
N GLY A 64 -1.06 -1.39 -17.70
CA GLY A 64 -0.31 -0.82 -18.81
C GLY A 64 0.40 0.48 -18.46
N ALA A 65 1.46 0.78 -19.20
CA ALA A 65 2.21 2.03 -19.08
C ALA A 65 2.61 2.53 -20.46
N MET A 66 2.45 3.84 -20.71
CA MET A 66 2.92 4.47 -21.93
C MET A 66 3.35 5.92 -21.66
N THR A 67 4.21 6.45 -22.50
CA THR A 67 4.51 7.89 -22.53
C THR A 67 3.63 8.56 -23.57
N VAL A 68 2.97 9.64 -23.18
CA VAL A 68 2.10 10.45 -24.05
C VAL A 68 2.57 11.89 -24.03
N LYS A 69 2.28 12.63 -25.10
CA LYS A 69 2.66 14.03 -25.25
C LYS A 69 1.48 14.84 -25.77
N GLY A 70 1.22 16.00 -25.17
CA GLY A 70 0.11 16.86 -25.57
C GLY A 70 -0.49 17.64 -24.41
N HIS A 71 -1.67 18.21 -24.62
CA HIS A 71 -2.46 18.80 -23.54
C HIS A 71 -3.27 17.75 -22.78
N TYR A 72 -3.68 18.08 -21.56
CA TYR A 72 -4.74 17.31 -20.89
C TYR A 72 -6.03 17.31 -21.72
N PRO A 73 -6.68 16.14 -21.90
CA PRO A 73 -7.98 16.08 -22.54
C PRO A 73 -9.02 16.97 -21.85
N THR A 74 -9.87 17.64 -22.64
CA THR A 74 -10.88 18.58 -22.12
C THR A 74 -11.83 17.92 -21.11
N SER A 75 -12.18 16.65 -21.32
CA SER A 75 -12.98 15.86 -20.39
C SER A 75 -12.29 15.70 -19.03
N MET A 76 -11.00 15.37 -19.00
CA MET A 76 -10.22 15.25 -17.77
C MET A 76 -10.07 16.58 -17.03
N LEU A 77 -9.95 17.70 -17.77
CA LEU A 77 -9.92 19.03 -17.18
C LEU A 77 -11.24 19.39 -16.51
N TYR A 78 -12.37 19.02 -17.13
CA TYR A 78 -13.69 19.21 -16.53
C TYR A 78 -13.83 18.42 -15.23
N GLU A 79 -13.49 17.13 -15.24
CA GLU A 79 -13.54 16.27 -14.05
C GLU A 79 -12.62 16.78 -12.94
N TRP A 80 -11.40 17.22 -13.27
CA TRP A 80 -10.48 17.80 -12.31
C TRP A 80 -11.06 19.06 -11.64
N LYS A 81 -11.74 19.94 -12.40
CA LYS A 81 -12.40 21.14 -11.85
C LYS A 81 -13.53 20.76 -10.88
N GLN A 82 -14.35 19.78 -11.23
CA GLN A 82 -15.42 19.29 -10.35
C GLN A 82 -14.83 18.69 -9.07
N TYR A 83 -13.82 17.84 -9.20
CA TYR A 83 -13.13 17.23 -8.06
C TYR A 83 -12.49 18.27 -7.15
N LYS A 84 -11.78 19.27 -7.71
CA LYS A 84 -11.15 20.34 -6.92
C LYS A 84 -12.17 21.15 -6.12
N ARG A 85 -13.33 21.44 -6.70
CA ARG A 85 -14.44 22.14 -6.03
C ARG A 85 -14.98 21.34 -4.84
N ILE A 86 -15.11 20.03 -4.98
CA ILE A 86 -15.73 19.16 -3.96
C ILE A 86 -14.71 18.78 -2.86
N LYS A 87 -13.52 18.33 -3.23
CA LYS A 87 -12.53 17.73 -2.32
C LYS A 87 -11.40 18.68 -1.89
N LYS A 88 -11.44 19.96 -2.29
CA LYS A 88 -10.40 20.99 -2.01
C LYS A 88 -8.98 20.49 -2.29
N SER A 89 -8.77 19.88 -3.45
CA SER A 89 -7.47 19.30 -3.80
C SER A 89 -6.36 20.35 -3.93
N CYS A 90 -5.20 20.08 -3.32
CA CYS A 90 -3.97 20.87 -3.49
C CYS A 90 -3.19 20.52 -4.77
N ARG A 91 -3.71 19.61 -5.61
CA ARG A 91 -3.02 19.23 -6.86
C ARG A 91 -2.96 20.41 -7.81
N MET A 92 -1.83 20.53 -8.52
CA MET A 92 -1.60 21.55 -9.55
C MET A 92 -2.69 21.50 -10.63
N ASN A 93 -3.03 22.68 -11.17
CA ASN A 93 -3.99 22.79 -12.25
C ASN A 93 -3.40 22.23 -13.54
N PRO A 94 -3.97 21.16 -14.14
CA PRO A 94 -3.41 20.56 -15.35
C PRO A 94 -3.43 21.47 -16.58
N ILE A 95 -4.15 22.59 -16.54
CA ILE A 95 -4.13 23.62 -17.59
C ILE A 95 -2.79 24.34 -17.67
N LEU A 96 -1.98 24.33 -16.59
CA LEU A 96 -0.71 25.05 -16.54
C LEU A 96 0.41 24.37 -17.36
N PHE A 97 0.20 23.12 -17.79
CA PHE A 97 1.20 22.39 -18.57
C PHE A 97 1.22 22.85 -20.04
N PRO A 98 2.41 22.96 -20.66
CA PRO A 98 2.54 23.39 -22.04
C PRO A 98 2.00 22.35 -23.03
N ALA A 99 1.73 22.78 -24.26
CA ALA A 99 1.19 21.94 -25.33
C ALA A 99 2.04 20.71 -25.67
N ASN A 100 3.34 20.79 -25.42
CA ASN A 100 4.33 19.75 -25.68
C ASN A 100 4.74 18.99 -24.41
N GLN A 101 3.98 19.12 -23.31
CA GLN A 101 4.24 18.38 -22.07
C GLN A 101 4.23 16.87 -22.32
N THR A 102 5.22 16.19 -21.75
CA THR A 102 5.27 14.72 -21.72
C THR A 102 4.69 14.21 -20.40
N TYR A 103 3.94 13.11 -20.47
CA TYR A 103 3.37 12.43 -19.31
C TYR A 103 3.65 10.94 -19.36
N LEU A 104 3.84 10.34 -18.19
CA LEU A 104 3.64 8.92 -17.98
C LEU A 104 2.14 8.67 -17.77
N LEU A 105 1.53 7.89 -18.65
CA LEU A 105 0.18 7.36 -18.48
C LEU A 105 0.28 5.94 -17.92
N LEU A 106 -0.31 5.73 -16.75
CA LEU A 106 -0.43 4.43 -16.10
C LEU A 106 -1.89 3.99 -16.07
N ALA A 107 -2.14 2.77 -16.52
CA ALA A 107 -3.37 2.03 -16.28
C ALA A 107 -3.10 0.97 -15.21
N VAL A 108 -3.86 1.02 -14.13
CA VAL A 108 -3.69 0.12 -12.97
C VAL A 108 -5.02 -0.51 -12.60
N GLU A 109 -4.98 -1.59 -11.84
CA GLU A 109 -6.15 -2.20 -11.20
C GLU A 109 -6.89 -1.19 -10.31
N ASP A 110 -8.22 -1.30 -10.26
CA ASP A 110 -9.02 -0.60 -9.25
C ASP A 110 -8.91 -1.32 -7.90
N GLY A 111 -8.21 -0.68 -6.97
CA GLY A 111 -8.08 -1.19 -5.60
C GLY A 111 -9.32 -1.02 -4.73
N GLY A 112 -10.34 -0.30 -5.20
CA GLY A 112 -11.53 0.02 -4.42
C GLY A 112 -11.34 1.24 -3.53
N VAL A 113 -11.83 1.15 -2.29
CA VAL A 113 -11.94 2.30 -1.38
C VAL A 113 -10.68 2.42 -0.52
N ASN A 114 -10.18 3.64 -0.39
CA ASN A 114 -9.04 3.95 0.45
C ASN A 114 -9.29 3.61 1.93
N LEU A 115 -8.32 3.01 2.64
CA LEU A 115 -8.47 2.63 4.06
C LEU A 115 -8.83 3.82 4.96
N LYS A 116 -8.39 5.04 4.62
CA LYS A 116 -8.81 6.27 5.31
C LYS A 116 -10.33 6.48 5.27
N GLU A 117 -10.95 6.19 4.14
CA GLU A 117 -12.38 6.40 3.90
C GLU A 117 -13.20 5.14 4.18
N TYR A 118 -12.59 3.95 4.14
CA TYR A 118 -13.25 2.67 4.38
C TYR A 118 -13.82 2.55 5.79
N GLU A 119 -15.00 1.94 5.89
CA GLU A 119 -15.72 1.65 7.13
C GLU A 119 -15.61 0.17 7.45
N ILE A 120 -14.82 -0.15 8.49
CA ILE A 120 -14.69 -1.51 8.99
C ILE A 120 -15.95 -1.83 9.77
N VAL A 121 -16.67 -2.91 9.41
CA VAL A 121 -17.97 -3.25 10.03
C VAL A 121 -17.90 -4.41 11.01
N THR A 122 -16.82 -5.21 11.00
CA THR A 122 -16.64 -6.32 11.94
C THR A 122 -15.20 -6.46 12.42
N MET A 123 -15.01 -7.05 13.61
CA MET A 123 -13.67 -7.41 14.11
C MET A 123 -12.92 -8.33 13.14
N ARG A 124 -13.64 -9.26 12.49
CA ARG A 124 -13.07 -10.22 11.54
C ARG A 124 -12.46 -9.55 10.30
N GLN A 125 -13.11 -8.51 9.79
CA GLN A 125 -12.53 -7.68 8.74
C GLN A 125 -11.23 -7.00 9.19
N ALA A 126 -11.19 -6.48 10.42
CA ALA A 126 -9.98 -5.84 10.94
C ALA A 126 -8.80 -6.82 10.99
N TYR A 127 -9.00 -8.04 11.50
CA TYR A 127 -7.98 -9.09 11.48
C TYR A 127 -7.56 -9.42 10.05
N SER A 128 -8.52 -9.69 9.14
CA SER A 128 -8.22 -10.03 7.75
C SER A 128 -7.39 -8.97 7.04
N ILE A 129 -7.71 -7.68 7.24
CA ILE A 129 -6.94 -6.57 6.66
C ILE A 129 -5.49 -6.60 7.13
N VAL A 130 -5.25 -6.73 8.44
CA VAL A 130 -3.89 -6.74 9.00
C VAL A 130 -3.10 -7.96 8.51
N TYR A 131 -3.71 -9.15 8.50
CA TYR A 131 -3.05 -10.36 8.01
C TYR A 131 -2.70 -10.29 6.52
N GLN A 132 -3.61 -9.80 5.68
CA GLN A 132 -3.33 -9.62 4.26
C GLN A 132 -2.16 -8.65 4.06
N LEU A 133 -2.09 -7.54 4.81
CA LEU A 133 -0.96 -6.61 4.76
C LEU A 133 0.37 -7.25 5.20
N PHE A 134 0.34 -8.06 6.26
CA PHE A 134 1.54 -8.73 6.78
C PHE A 134 2.10 -9.72 5.75
N ILE A 135 1.27 -10.62 5.24
CA ILE A 135 1.70 -11.61 4.25
C ILE A 135 2.18 -10.94 2.97
N ALA A 136 1.45 -9.93 2.48
CA ALA A 136 1.84 -9.19 1.29
C ALA A 136 3.22 -8.56 1.43
N THR A 137 3.46 -7.90 2.56
CA THR A 137 4.71 -7.20 2.83
C THR A 137 5.85 -8.20 3.02
N ALA A 138 5.64 -9.30 3.74
CA ALA A 138 6.64 -10.34 3.93
C ALA A 138 7.03 -11.04 2.62
N VAL A 139 6.07 -11.30 1.72
CA VAL A 139 6.34 -11.80 0.36
C VAL A 139 7.21 -10.83 -0.43
N ALA A 140 6.91 -9.52 -0.36
CA ALA A 140 7.69 -8.50 -1.04
C ALA A 140 9.11 -8.34 -0.44
N GLU A 141 9.25 -8.43 0.89
CA GLU A 141 10.55 -8.48 1.57
C GLU A 141 11.38 -9.68 1.09
N SER A 142 10.79 -10.88 1.06
CA SER A 142 11.46 -12.12 0.65
C SER A 142 11.89 -12.08 -0.82
N ARG A 143 11.02 -11.64 -1.74
CA ARG A 143 11.30 -11.68 -3.18
C ARG A 143 12.15 -10.51 -3.68
N LEU A 144 11.99 -9.34 -3.08
CA LEU A 144 12.50 -8.08 -3.63
C LEU A 144 13.29 -7.26 -2.61
N SER A 145 13.48 -7.73 -1.37
CA SER A 145 14.01 -6.90 -0.27
C SER A 145 13.26 -5.56 -0.20
N TYR A 146 11.94 -5.65 -0.30
CA TYR A 146 11.06 -4.50 -0.48
C TYR A 146 10.85 -3.73 0.83
N GLU A 147 10.91 -2.41 0.76
CA GLU A 147 10.42 -1.51 1.79
C GLU A 147 9.41 -0.54 1.16
N HIS A 148 8.21 -0.44 1.73
CA HIS A 148 7.21 0.49 1.20
C HIS A 148 7.56 1.95 1.50
N ARG A 149 8.12 2.21 2.69
CA ARG A 149 8.63 3.51 3.21
C ARG A 149 7.64 4.68 3.28
N SER A 150 6.42 4.50 2.80
CA SER A 150 5.30 5.44 3.00
C SER A 150 3.96 4.70 3.05
N LEU A 151 3.88 3.59 3.80
CA LEU A 151 2.65 2.77 3.85
C LEU A 151 1.63 3.41 4.81
N ASP A 152 1.17 4.59 4.43
CA ASP A 152 0.10 5.29 5.13
C ASP A 152 -1.28 4.77 4.72
N ILE A 153 -2.31 5.20 5.46
CA ILE A 153 -3.70 4.80 5.25
C ILE A 153 -4.25 5.17 3.86
N LYS A 154 -3.56 6.04 3.11
CA LYS A 154 -3.93 6.45 1.75
C LYS A 154 -3.32 5.56 0.67
N ASN A 155 -2.37 4.69 1.01
CA ASN A 155 -1.76 3.74 0.07
C ASN A 155 -2.31 2.32 0.22
N ILE A 156 -3.29 2.13 1.10
CA ILE A 156 -4.01 0.87 1.30
C ILE A 156 -5.43 1.06 0.77
N PHE A 157 -5.86 0.14 -0.09
CA PHE A 157 -7.18 0.11 -0.69
C PHE A 157 -7.88 -1.20 -0.33
N ILE A 158 -9.19 -1.12 -0.18
CA ILE A 158 -10.06 -2.23 0.19
C ILE A 158 -11.13 -2.37 -0.89
N SER A 159 -11.15 -3.51 -1.57
CA SER A 159 -12.24 -3.93 -2.45
C SER A 159 -13.18 -4.88 -1.70
N SER A 160 -14.45 -4.89 -2.12
CA SER A 160 -15.41 -5.86 -1.61
C SER A 160 -15.24 -7.19 -2.31
N THR A 161 -15.23 -8.27 -1.54
CA THR A 161 -15.18 -9.64 -2.04
C THR A 161 -16.22 -10.51 -1.33
N SER A 162 -16.34 -11.78 -1.68
CA SER A 162 -17.27 -12.70 -1.01
C SER A 162 -16.86 -12.93 0.44
N TRP A 163 -17.83 -12.95 1.36
CA TRP A 163 -17.58 -13.22 2.78
C TRP A 163 -16.94 -14.59 3.05
N ARG A 164 -17.20 -15.56 2.15
CA ARG A 164 -16.70 -16.94 2.25
C ARG A 164 -15.41 -17.15 1.46
N GLU A 165 -14.90 -16.12 0.81
CA GLU A 165 -13.68 -16.21 0.04
C GLU A 165 -12.46 -16.32 0.96
N THR A 166 -11.42 -16.94 0.44
CA THR A 166 -10.13 -17.09 1.09
C THR A 166 -9.07 -16.45 0.21
N ILE A 167 -8.31 -15.54 0.78
CA ILE A 167 -7.15 -14.93 0.13
C ILE A 167 -5.97 -15.88 0.30
N ILE A 168 -5.50 -16.43 -0.83
CA ILE A 168 -4.39 -17.37 -0.86
C ILE A 168 -3.10 -16.60 -1.14
N SER A 169 -2.07 -16.85 -0.34
CA SER A 169 -0.71 -16.36 -0.56
C SER A 169 0.29 -17.46 -0.21
N ASN A 170 1.51 -17.37 -0.74
CA ASN A 170 2.57 -18.32 -0.42
C ASN A 170 3.74 -17.54 0.17
N ILE A 171 4.37 -18.06 1.22
CA ILE A 171 5.60 -17.52 1.80
C ILE A 171 6.48 -18.68 2.26
N ASP A 172 7.77 -18.65 1.90
CA ASP A 172 8.75 -19.70 2.22
C ASP A 172 8.28 -21.12 1.82
N GLY A 173 7.45 -21.23 0.78
CA GLY A 173 6.86 -22.50 0.31
C GLY A 173 5.62 -22.96 1.07
N LEU A 174 5.22 -22.26 2.14
CA LEU A 174 3.97 -22.49 2.86
C LEU A 174 2.82 -21.74 2.18
N GLN A 175 1.71 -22.44 1.91
CA GLN A 175 0.47 -21.83 1.46
C GLN A 175 -0.33 -21.35 2.67
N ILE A 176 -0.65 -20.07 2.69
CA ILE A 176 -1.41 -19.39 3.74
C ILE A 176 -2.78 -19.02 3.18
N GLU A 177 -3.83 -19.38 3.92
CA GLU A 177 -5.22 -19.19 3.56
C GLU A 177 -5.91 -18.20 4.51
N ILE A 178 -6.00 -16.92 4.14
CA ILE A 178 -6.62 -15.91 5.01
C ILE A 178 -8.11 -15.79 4.67
N PRO A 179 -9.04 -16.04 5.62
CA PRO A 179 -10.45 -15.77 5.38
C PRO A 179 -10.68 -14.29 5.05
N ALA A 180 -11.28 -14.01 3.89
CA ALA A 180 -11.41 -12.64 3.40
C ALA A 180 -12.41 -11.82 4.22
N TYR A 181 -13.45 -12.45 4.76
CA TYR A 181 -14.52 -11.75 5.50
C TYR A 181 -15.07 -10.52 4.75
N GLY A 182 -15.17 -10.66 3.43
CA GLY A 182 -15.72 -9.65 2.53
C GLY A 182 -14.77 -8.50 2.18
N VAL A 183 -13.50 -8.58 2.58
CA VAL A 183 -12.47 -7.58 2.26
C VAL A 183 -11.28 -8.19 1.54
N GLU A 184 -10.87 -7.55 0.45
CA GLU A 184 -9.61 -7.82 -0.23
C GLU A 184 -8.74 -6.56 -0.18
N VAL A 185 -7.49 -6.72 0.22
CA VAL A 185 -6.53 -5.62 0.39
C VAL A 185 -5.67 -5.46 -0.86
N LYS A 186 -5.52 -4.20 -1.29
CA LYS A 186 -4.57 -3.80 -2.33
C LYS A 186 -3.65 -2.68 -1.85
N ILE A 187 -2.35 -2.86 -2.02
CA ILE A 187 -1.30 -1.90 -1.64
C ILE A 187 -0.82 -1.18 -2.89
N ALA A 188 -0.91 0.14 -2.89
CA ALA A 188 -0.39 0.97 -3.97
C ALA A 188 1.06 1.40 -3.66
N PRO A 189 2.01 1.24 -4.59
CA PRO A 189 3.39 1.62 -4.33
C PRO A 189 3.56 3.13 -4.17
N SER A 190 4.38 3.50 -3.20
CA SER A 190 4.79 4.89 -3.00
C SER A 190 6.04 5.24 -3.82
N SER A 191 6.26 6.53 -4.06
CA SER A 191 7.54 7.05 -4.56
C SER A 191 8.67 6.97 -3.54
N PHE A 192 8.41 6.51 -2.32
CA PHE A 192 9.43 6.38 -1.29
C PHE A 192 10.00 4.97 -1.23
N CYS A 193 9.39 4.00 -1.91
CA CYS A 193 9.73 2.60 -1.76
C CYS A 193 11.17 2.29 -2.18
N ARG A 194 11.66 1.16 -1.69
CA ARG A 194 12.96 0.59 -2.06
C ARG A 194 12.81 -0.88 -2.36
N MET A 195 13.52 -1.36 -3.37
CA MET A 195 13.59 -2.79 -3.68
C MET A 195 14.91 -3.15 -4.38
N SER A 196 15.17 -4.45 -4.48
CA SER A 196 16.30 -5.04 -5.19
C SER A 196 15.80 -5.92 -6.34
N LYS A 197 16.36 -5.77 -7.54
CA LYS A 197 16.13 -6.66 -8.68
C LYS A 197 17.42 -6.85 -9.46
N GLY A 198 17.78 -8.10 -9.77
CA GLY A 198 18.95 -8.43 -10.59
C GLY A 198 20.28 -7.87 -10.05
N GLY A 199 20.46 -7.82 -8.74
CA GLY A 199 21.64 -7.24 -8.09
C GLY A 199 21.68 -5.71 -8.04
N SER A 200 20.70 -5.03 -8.64
CA SER A 200 20.55 -3.57 -8.57
C SER A 200 19.51 -3.18 -7.52
N SER A 201 19.69 -2.03 -6.87
CA SER A 201 18.67 -1.44 -6.00
C SER A 201 17.94 -0.30 -6.71
N ILE A 202 16.62 -0.25 -6.52
CA ILE A 202 15.74 0.81 -7.00
C ILE A 202 15.19 1.50 -5.77
N TYR A 203 15.54 2.77 -5.59
CA TYR A 203 15.07 3.60 -4.50
C TYR A 203 15.20 5.07 -4.88
N PHE A 204 14.50 5.93 -4.15
CA PHE A 204 14.65 7.37 -4.26
C PHE A 204 15.57 7.84 -3.13
N ASP A 205 16.60 8.61 -3.48
CA ASP A 205 17.55 9.13 -2.50
C ASP A 205 17.02 10.41 -1.86
N TRP A 206 16.66 10.32 -0.58
CA TRP A 206 16.14 11.43 0.21
C TRP A 206 17.20 12.07 1.11
N THR A 207 18.48 11.71 0.96
CA THR A 207 19.57 12.15 1.83
C THR A 207 19.62 13.68 1.99
N SER A 208 19.36 14.42 0.91
CA SER A 208 19.43 15.88 0.85
C SER A 208 18.08 16.59 1.11
N ASN A 209 16.99 15.86 1.39
CA ASN A 209 15.65 16.43 1.48
C ASN A 209 15.19 16.65 2.93
N ASP A 210 15.89 17.53 3.65
CA ASP A 210 15.64 17.79 5.08
C ASP A 210 14.21 18.25 5.37
N ARG A 211 13.56 18.93 4.43
CA ARG A 211 12.18 19.42 4.59
C ARG A 211 11.17 18.31 4.86
N LEU A 212 11.42 17.09 4.38
CA LEU A 212 10.54 15.94 4.60
C LEU A 212 10.62 15.39 6.04
N PHE A 213 11.68 15.74 6.76
CA PHE A 213 12.03 15.20 8.08
C PHE A 213 12.05 16.26 9.19
N VAL A 214 11.81 17.52 8.84
CA VAL A 214 11.87 18.66 9.77
C VAL A 214 10.46 19.23 9.98
N ASN A 215 10.16 19.62 11.23
CA ASN A 215 8.98 20.39 11.65
C ASN A 215 7.59 19.73 11.52
N GLY A 216 7.48 18.40 11.61
CA GLY A 216 6.19 17.71 11.78
C GLY A 216 6.11 16.93 13.10
N ASN A 217 4.94 16.94 13.73
CA ASN A 217 4.63 16.14 14.91
C ASN A 217 3.50 15.12 14.66
N ASP A 218 3.05 15.00 13.42
CA ASP A 218 2.13 13.93 13.04
C ASP A 218 2.85 12.57 12.96
N PHE A 219 2.07 11.49 13.06
CA PHE A 219 2.60 10.13 13.07
C PHE A 219 3.38 9.79 11.79
N GLU A 220 2.91 10.21 10.62
CA GLU A 220 3.60 9.94 9.35
C GLU A 220 5.01 10.56 9.38
N HIS A 221 5.14 11.77 9.93
CA HIS A 221 6.39 12.48 10.07
C HIS A 221 7.31 11.85 11.13
N ILE A 222 6.76 11.39 12.27
CA ILE A 222 7.51 10.64 13.28
C ILE A 222 8.10 9.36 12.68
N ILE A 223 7.33 8.61 11.90
CA ILE A 223 7.81 7.38 11.24
C ILE A 223 8.91 7.72 10.23
N ARG A 224 8.77 8.80 9.44
CA ARG A 224 9.83 9.27 8.54
C ARG A 224 11.12 9.61 9.27
N GLN A 225 11.05 10.31 10.40
CA GLN A 225 12.22 10.60 11.24
C GLN A 225 12.84 9.32 11.81
N ALA A 226 12.02 8.37 12.28
CA ALA A 226 12.49 7.09 12.79
C ALA A 226 13.21 6.27 11.70
N MET A 227 12.66 6.17 10.49
CA MET A 227 13.32 5.51 9.35
C MET A 227 14.67 6.14 9.03
N ARG A 228 14.75 7.48 8.99
CA ARG A 228 16.00 8.22 8.76
C ARG A 228 17.06 7.91 9.83
N LYS A 229 16.63 7.75 11.09
CA LYS A 229 17.52 7.39 12.20
C LYS A 229 18.00 5.93 12.08
N ILE A 230 17.10 5.00 11.78
CA ILE A 230 17.41 3.56 11.64
C ILE A 230 18.39 3.31 10.50
N ASN A 231 18.14 3.89 9.32
CA ASN A 231 19.01 3.71 8.16
C ASN A 231 20.23 4.65 8.15
N ARG A 232 20.41 5.49 9.18
CA ARG A 232 21.47 6.50 9.29
C ARG A 232 21.54 7.44 8.09
N ASN A 233 20.37 7.79 7.53
CA ASN A 233 20.20 8.57 6.31
C ASN A 233 20.80 7.91 5.05
N VAL A 234 21.01 6.59 5.04
CA VAL A 234 21.48 5.82 3.88
C VAL A 234 20.30 5.06 3.27
N TRP A 235 19.66 5.65 2.27
CA TRP A 235 18.39 5.14 1.72
C TRP A 235 18.54 3.94 0.77
N GLY A 236 19.75 3.60 0.33
CA GLY A 236 19.97 2.45 -0.56
C GLY A 236 19.99 1.08 0.16
N THR A 237 20.23 1.08 1.47
CA THR A 237 20.27 -0.16 2.26
C THR A 237 18.87 -0.75 2.44
N PHE A 238 18.80 -2.06 2.67
CA PHE A 238 17.55 -2.72 3.03
C PHE A 238 17.39 -2.71 4.56
N SER A 239 16.24 -2.25 5.05
CA SER A 239 15.86 -2.31 6.46
C SER A 239 14.38 -2.69 6.61
N PRO A 240 14.04 -3.96 6.89
CA PRO A 240 12.65 -4.40 7.05
C PRO A 240 11.95 -3.71 8.24
N ALA A 241 12.73 -3.19 9.20
CA ALA A 241 12.21 -2.39 10.31
C ALA A 241 11.35 -1.20 9.85
N SER A 242 11.59 -0.64 8.65
CA SER A 242 10.74 0.43 8.12
C SER A 242 9.31 -0.04 7.83
N ASN A 243 9.13 -1.27 7.35
CA ASN A 243 7.81 -1.86 7.13
C ASN A 243 7.10 -2.15 8.46
N ILE A 244 7.82 -2.64 9.47
CA ILE A 244 7.28 -2.87 10.82
C ILE A 244 6.74 -1.57 11.42
N LEU A 245 7.47 -0.45 11.29
CA LEU A 245 7.01 0.86 11.77
C LEU A 245 5.69 1.28 11.11
N TRP A 246 5.58 1.14 9.79
CA TRP A 246 4.36 1.50 9.09
C TRP A 246 3.19 0.57 9.41
N LEU A 247 3.41 -0.74 9.46
CA LEU A 247 2.38 -1.71 9.81
C LEU A 247 1.89 -1.53 11.26
N THR A 248 2.79 -1.20 12.19
CA THR A 248 2.43 -0.81 13.56
C THR A 248 1.54 0.43 13.58
N TYR A 249 1.83 1.41 12.72
CA TYR A 249 0.96 2.58 12.55
C TYR A 249 -0.42 2.19 12.01
N ILE A 250 -0.50 1.29 11.03
CA ILE A 250 -1.78 0.81 10.49
C ILE A 250 -2.59 0.06 11.54
N ILE A 251 -1.97 -0.81 12.35
CA ILE A 251 -2.65 -1.50 13.46
C ILE A 251 -3.25 -0.49 14.45
N ASN A 252 -2.47 0.51 14.84
CA ASN A 252 -2.95 1.58 15.74
C ASN A 252 -4.11 2.36 15.11
N PHE A 253 -4.02 2.68 13.82
CA PHE A 253 -5.09 3.34 13.08
C PHE A 253 -6.37 2.49 13.07
N ILE A 254 -6.27 1.19 12.73
CA ILE A 254 -7.41 0.27 12.69
C ILE A 254 -8.03 0.15 14.09
N ASN A 255 -7.24 -0.02 15.15
CA ASN A 255 -7.75 -0.07 16.52
C ASN A 255 -8.52 1.20 16.91
N ASN A 256 -7.97 2.37 16.59
CA ASN A 256 -8.64 3.65 16.84
C ASN A 256 -9.93 3.79 16.00
N ARG A 257 -9.92 3.32 14.76
CA ARG A 257 -11.08 3.31 13.87
C ARG A 257 -12.19 2.40 14.41
N LEU A 258 -11.85 1.21 14.89
CA LEU A 258 -12.81 0.29 15.54
C LEU A 258 -13.45 0.94 16.77
N LYS A 259 -12.70 1.72 17.56
CA LYS A 259 -13.24 2.49 18.69
C LYS A 259 -14.20 3.59 18.26
N GLN A 260 -13.84 4.35 17.22
CA GLN A 260 -14.68 5.43 16.69
C GLN A 260 -15.99 4.90 16.10
N LEU A 261 -15.93 3.78 15.38
CA LEU A 261 -17.08 3.14 14.73
C LEU A 261 -17.87 2.21 15.66
N GLN A 262 -17.45 2.05 16.91
CA GLN A 262 -18.09 1.15 17.91
C GLN A 262 -18.24 -0.30 17.42
N VAL A 263 -17.22 -0.80 16.70
CA VAL A 263 -17.22 -2.16 16.16
C VAL A 263 -16.74 -3.14 17.22
N GLY A 264 -17.56 -4.14 17.54
CA GLY A 264 -17.27 -5.15 18.55
C GLY A 264 -17.35 -4.61 20.00
N SER A 265 -17.15 -5.49 20.98
CA SER A 265 -17.09 -5.09 22.39
C SER A 265 -15.77 -4.38 22.71
N GLU A 266 -15.68 -3.74 23.87
CA GLU A 266 -14.40 -3.24 24.38
C GLU A 266 -13.37 -4.37 24.55
N GLU A 267 -13.81 -5.52 25.09
CA GLU A 267 -12.98 -6.71 25.23
C GLU A 267 -12.42 -7.19 23.89
N SER A 268 -13.24 -7.32 22.85
CA SER A 268 -12.76 -7.75 21.52
C SER A 268 -11.77 -6.76 20.91
N ARG A 269 -11.95 -5.44 21.14
CA ARG A 269 -11.00 -4.43 20.67
C ARG A 269 -9.67 -4.49 21.42
N THR A 270 -9.70 -4.77 22.73
CA THR A 270 -8.51 -5.00 23.54
C THR A 270 -7.77 -6.26 23.08
N GLN A 271 -8.49 -7.37 22.87
CA GLN A 271 -7.92 -8.61 22.33
C GLN A 271 -7.28 -8.40 20.96
N PHE A 272 -7.91 -7.64 20.05
CA PHE A 272 -7.33 -7.28 18.77
C PHE A 272 -6.02 -6.50 18.93
N PHE A 273 -6.00 -5.49 19.79
CA PHE A 273 -4.81 -4.68 20.00
C PHE A 273 -3.68 -5.49 20.64
N ASP A 274 -3.97 -6.24 21.70
CA ASP A 274 -3.00 -7.05 22.42
C ASP A 274 -2.42 -8.17 21.55
N HIS A 275 -3.22 -8.73 20.63
CA HIS A 275 -2.76 -9.72 19.66
C HIS A 275 -1.66 -9.19 18.74
N PHE A 276 -1.79 -7.96 18.24
CA PHE A 276 -0.81 -7.35 17.35
C PHE A 276 0.25 -6.50 18.07
N LYS A 277 0.09 -6.27 19.37
CA LYS A 277 1.02 -5.44 20.14
C LYS A 277 2.47 -5.94 20.11
N PRO A 278 2.78 -7.25 20.23
CA PRO A 278 4.15 -7.75 20.17
C PRO A 278 4.85 -7.50 18.82
N PHE A 279 4.09 -7.26 17.74
CA PHE A 279 4.64 -7.06 16.40
C PHE A 279 5.61 -5.88 16.31
N CYS A 280 5.45 -4.85 17.15
CA CYS A 280 6.34 -3.69 17.13
C CYS A 280 7.77 -4.00 17.64
N GLU A 281 7.96 -5.15 18.29
CA GLU A 281 9.24 -5.62 18.82
C GLU A 281 9.92 -6.66 17.90
N CYS A 282 9.22 -7.12 16.86
CA CYS A 282 9.76 -8.12 15.93
C CYS A 282 10.90 -7.56 15.08
N ALA A 283 11.86 -8.42 14.72
CA ALA A 283 12.96 -8.05 13.84
C ALA A 283 12.53 -7.98 12.37
N ASN A 284 11.62 -8.86 11.96
CA ASN A 284 11.04 -8.93 10.62
C ASN A 284 9.62 -9.54 10.66
N ILE A 285 8.87 -9.37 9.56
CA ILE A 285 7.47 -9.79 9.47
C ILE A 285 7.35 -11.32 9.37
N THR A 286 8.27 -11.96 8.65
CA THR A 286 8.28 -13.40 8.43
C THR A 286 8.38 -14.19 9.74
N GLU A 287 9.25 -13.75 10.66
CA GLU A 287 9.37 -14.32 12.01
C GLU A 287 8.04 -14.26 12.77
N TRP A 288 7.36 -13.09 12.76
CA TRP A 288 6.05 -12.97 13.40
C TRP A 288 5.01 -13.90 12.78
N ILE A 289 5.01 -14.06 11.45
CA ILE A 289 4.10 -14.94 10.72
C ILE A 289 4.30 -16.39 11.19
N HIS A 290 5.54 -16.89 11.19
CA HIS A 290 5.85 -18.26 11.62
C HIS A 290 5.43 -18.53 13.07
N ASP A 291 5.58 -17.55 13.97
CA ASP A 291 5.26 -17.72 15.39
C ASP A 291 3.75 -17.64 15.69
N HIS A 292 2.98 -16.88 14.91
CA HIS A 292 1.61 -16.49 15.29
C HIS A 292 0.51 -16.95 14.33
N ILE A 293 0.82 -17.25 13.06
CA ILE A 293 -0.24 -17.46 12.08
C ILE A 293 -0.93 -18.82 12.25
N ASP A 294 -0.17 -19.89 12.47
CA ASP A 294 -0.73 -21.24 12.63
C ASP A 294 -1.58 -21.30 13.92
N THR A 295 -1.04 -20.81 15.04
CA THR A 295 -1.73 -20.80 16.34
C THR A 295 -3.05 -20.01 16.32
N PHE A 296 -3.08 -18.86 15.64
CA PHE A 296 -4.30 -18.04 15.57
C PHE A 296 -5.30 -18.54 14.53
N MET A 297 -4.83 -18.95 13.35
CA MET A 297 -5.70 -19.51 12.32
C MET A 297 -6.32 -20.82 12.81
N GLU A 298 -5.57 -21.67 13.51
CA GLU A 298 -6.13 -22.83 14.19
C GLU A 298 -7.15 -22.43 15.27
N ALA A 299 -6.92 -21.41 16.09
CA ALA A 299 -7.91 -20.96 17.08
C ALA A 299 -9.21 -20.44 16.44
N GLU A 300 -9.15 -19.67 15.33
CA GLU A 300 -10.32 -19.21 14.58
C GLU A 300 -11.01 -20.32 13.76
N ILE A 301 -10.26 -21.29 13.23
CA ILE A 301 -10.73 -22.38 12.36
C ILE A 301 -11.21 -23.60 13.17
N VAL A 302 -10.40 -24.09 14.13
CA VAL A 302 -10.69 -25.27 14.98
C VAL A 302 -11.79 -24.95 16.01
N GLY A 303 -11.81 -23.73 16.57
CA GLY A 303 -12.89 -23.26 17.43
C GLY A 303 -14.27 -23.27 16.74
N ARG A 304 -14.31 -23.24 15.39
CA ARG A 304 -15.54 -23.28 14.59
C ARG A 304 -15.95 -24.66 14.06
N LEU A 305 -15.04 -25.64 14.05
CA LEU A 305 -15.42 -27.03 13.77
C LEU A 305 -16.10 -27.70 14.98
N GLN A 306 -15.79 -27.26 16.20
CA GLN A 306 -16.42 -27.77 17.42
C GLN A 306 -17.76 -27.07 17.75
N SER A 307 -17.92 -25.78 17.42
CA SER A 307 -19.18 -25.03 17.65
C SER A 307 -20.25 -25.22 16.56
N ARG A 308 -19.95 -25.95 15.48
CA ARG A 308 -20.92 -26.36 14.44
C ARG A 308 -21.44 -27.80 14.61
N ARG A 309 -21.10 -28.47 15.72
CA ARG A 309 -21.65 -29.77 16.13
C ARG A 309 -22.49 -29.63 17.41
N ILE A 310 -23.44 -28.70 17.44
CA ILE A 310 -24.61 -28.73 18.35
C ILE A 310 -25.82 -28.22 17.57
#